data_AF-F1T703-F1
#
_entry.id   AF-F1T703-F1
#
_cell.length_a   1.000
_cell.length_b   1.000
_cell.length_c   1.000
_cell.angle_alpha   90.00
_cell.angle_beta   90.00
_cell.angle_gamma   90.00
#
_symmetry.space_group_name_H-M   'P 1'
#
loop_
_entity.id
_entity.type
_entity.pdbx_description
1 polymer ?
#
loop_
_entity_poly.entity_id
_entity_poly.type
_entity_poly.pdbx_seq_one_letter_code
_entity_poly.pdbx_strand_id
1 'polypeptide(L)'
;TEAVTKAYEFTTVVKQNVIDATGDQAPEGYVRVTFKAGEHAQVAGGSSKAFDVLSGTKFSEVKTKLPSVTTDEGYTFKGWTPELPTDTEAVTKAYEFTTVVKQNVIDATGDQAPEGYVRVTFKAGEHAQVAGGSSKAFDVLSGTKFSEVKTKLP
;
A
#
# COMPACT_ATOMS: atom_id res chain seq x y z
N THR A 1 52.29 13.69 -38.97
CA THR A 1 51.03 14.02 -38.26
C THR A 1 50.01 12.98 -38.63
N GLU A 2 49.65 12.09 -37.72
CA GLU A 2 48.63 11.05 -38.00
C GLU A 2 47.25 11.70 -38.03
N ALA A 3 46.51 11.45 -39.11
CA ALA A 3 45.14 11.91 -39.26
C ALA A 3 44.21 11.02 -38.42
N VAL A 4 43.36 11.64 -37.62
CA VAL A 4 42.25 10.95 -36.94
C VAL A 4 41.21 10.59 -38.00
N THR A 5 41.13 9.31 -38.39
CA THR A 5 40.23 8.81 -39.46
C THR A 5 39.04 8.01 -38.94
N LYS A 6 38.77 8.06 -37.63
CA LYS A 6 37.69 7.29 -37.00
C LYS A 6 36.73 8.22 -36.26
N ALA A 7 35.47 8.21 -36.66
CA ALA A 7 34.39 8.83 -35.89
C ALA A 7 34.10 7.96 -34.67
N TYR A 8 34.12 8.56 -33.49
CA TYR A 8 33.64 7.94 -32.26
C TYR A 8 32.31 8.61 -31.92
N GLU A 9 31.22 7.86 -32.00
CA GLU A 9 29.93 8.32 -31.50
C GLU A 9 29.80 7.96 -30.02
N PHE A 10 29.70 8.98 -29.18
CA PHE A 10 29.34 8.82 -27.77
C PHE A 10 27.86 9.16 -27.63
N THR A 11 26.99 8.15 -27.56
CA THR A 11 25.59 8.37 -27.20
C THR A 11 25.48 8.40 -25.68
N THR A 12 25.13 9.56 -25.12
CA THR A 12 24.73 9.64 -23.71
C THR A 12 23.33 9.04 -23.58
N VAL A 13 23.24 7.77 -23.17
CA VAL A 13 21.96 7.20 -22.74
C VAL A 13 21.66 7.72 -21.34
N VAL A 14 20.68 8.63 -21.23
CA VAL A 14 20.14 9.02 -19.93
C VAL A 14 19.38 7.82 -19.36
N LYS A 15 20.01 7.07 -18.45
CA LYS A 15 19.35 5.99 -17.71
C LYS A 15 18.42 6.62 -16.67
N GLN A 16 17.15 6.25 -16.69
CA GLN A 16 16.22 6.61 -15.62
C GLN A 16 16.40 5.65 -14.44
N ASN A 17 16.44 6.17 -13.22
CA ASN A 17 16.67 5.35 -12.04
C ASN A 17 15.52 4.39 -11.73
N VAL A 18 14.27 4.76 -12.08
CA VAL A 18 13.08 3.93 -11.89
C VAL A 18 12.25 3.94 -13.17
N ILE A 19 12.00 2.78 -13.75
CA ILE A 19 11.18 2.60 -14.95
C ILE A 19 10.04 1.61 -14.71
N ASP A 20 8.97 1.70 -15.49
CA ASP A 20 7.91 0.69 -15.48
C ASP A 20 8.48 -0.65 -15.97
N ALA A 21 8.15 -1.74 -15.27
CA ALA A 21 8.49 -3.08 -15.73
C ALA A 21 7.62 -3.47 -16.93
N THR A 22 8.23 -3.88 -18.04
CA THR A 22 7.52 -4.21 -19.29
C THR A 22 7.68 -5.66 -19.75
N GLY A 23 8.36 -6.51 -18.98
CA GLY A 23 8.59 -7.92 -19.29
C GLY A 23 8.91 -8.75 -18.05
N ASP A 24 9.20 -10.04 -18.23
CA ASP A 24 9.33 -10.99 -17.12
C ASP A 24 10.62 -10.83 -16.30
N GLN A 25 11.65 -10.23 -16.88
CA GLN A 25 12.95 -10.00 -16.22
C GLN A 25 13.29 -8.52 -16.22
N ALA A 26 14.03 -8.10 -15.19
CA ALA A 26 14.58 -6.75 -15.14
C ALA A 26 15.69 -6.59 -16.19
N PRO A 27 15.84 -5.41 -16.83
CA PRO A 27 16.98 -5.12 -17.69
C PRO A 27 18.32 -5.21 -16.95
N GLU A 28 19.41 -5.35 -17.70
CA GLU A 28 20.76 -5.41 -17.12
C GLU A 28 21.06 -4.17 -16.24
N GLY A 29 21.53 -4.43 -15.02
CA GLY A 29 21.83 -3.40 -14.02
C GLY A 29 20.63 -2.95 -13.20
N TYR A 30 19.41 -3.42 -13.50
CA TYR A 30 18.21 -3.12 -12.74
C TYR A 30 17.79 -4.29 -11.84
N VAL A 31 17.06 -3.98 -10.78
CA VAL A 31 16.40 -4.93 -9.88
C VAL A 31 14.91 -4.62 -9.79
N ARG A 32 14.08 -5.64 -9.64
CA ARG A 32 12.63 -5.50 -9.69
C ARG A 32 12.01 -5.20 -8.32
N VAL A 33 11.17 -4.18 -8.27
CA VAL A 33 10.31 -3.87 -7.11
C VAL A 33 8.86 -4.06 -7.50
N THR A 34 8.17 -4.98 -6.83
CA THR A 34 6.77 -5.34 -7.12
C THR A 34 5.87 -4.96 -5.95
N PHE A 35 4.80 -4.24 -6.25
CA PHE A 35 3.72 -3.90 -5.33
C PHE A 35 2.49 -4.74 -5.68
N LYS A 36 2.03 -5.58 -4.76
CA LYS A 36 0.90 -6.50 -4.93
C LYS A 36 -0.29 -6.03 -4.13
N ALA A 37 -1.47 -6.19 -4.72
CA ALA A 37 -2.73 -6.08 -4.00
C ALA A 37 -2.90 -7.31 -3.10
N GLY A 38 -3.22 -7.07 -1.83
CA GLY A 38 -3.77 -8.06 -0.93
C GLY A 38 -5.29 -8.14 -1.07
N GLU A 39 -5.93 -8.90 -0.17
CA GLU A 39 -7.39 -8.97 -0.10
C GLU A 39 -8.00 -7.58 0.17
N HIS A 40 -9.16 -7.31 -0.45
CA HIS A 40 -9.88 -6.03 -0.35
C HIS A 40 -9.11 -4.79 -0.85
N ALA A 41 -8.09 -4.98 -1.68
CA ALA A 41 -7.36 -3.89 -2.33
C ALA A 41 -7.13 -4.13 -3.81
N GLN A 42 -6.86 -3.05 -4.52
CA GLN A 42 -6.27 -3.05 -5.85
C GLN A 42 -5.09 -2.10 -5.88
N VAL A 43 -4.08 -2.46 -6.67
CA VAL A 43 -2.86 -1.67 -6.88
C VAL A 43 -2.83 -1.25 -8.34
N ALA A 44 -2.77 0.07 -8.59
CA ALA A 44 -2.89 0.65 -9.92
C ALA A 44 -4.11 0.13 -10.72
N GLY A 45 -5.23 -0.12 -10.04
CA GLY A 45 -6.46 -0.67 -10.64
C GLY A 45 -6.42 -2.17 -10.94
N GLY A 46 -5.36 -2.88 -10.56
CA GLY A 46 -5.22 -4.32 -10.78
C GLY A 46 -4.67 -5.07 -9.57
N SER A 47 -4.11 -6.25 -9.79
CA SER A 47 -3.55 -7.12 -8.74
C SER A 47 -2.10 -6.79 -8.37
N SER A 48 -1.36 -6.07 -9.24
CA SER A 48 0.01 -5.65 -8.95
C SER A 48 0.49 -4.56 -9.89
N LYS A 49 1.56 -3.87 -9.49
CA LYS A 49 2.36 -2.96 -10.32
C LYS A 49 3.84 -3.19 -9.99
N ALA A 50 4.69 -3.32 -11.01
CA ALA A 50 6.12 -3.50 -10.84
C ALA A 50 6.92 -2.40 -11.54
N PHE A 51 8.07 -2.10 -10.95
CA PHE A 51 9.08 -1.19 -11.48
C PHE A 51 10.44 -1.88 -11.52
N ASP A 52 11.23 -1.57 -12.54
CA ASP A 52 12.64 -1.92 -12.56
C ASP A 52 13.44 -0.70 -12.10
N VAL A 53 14.30 -0.92 -11.10
CA VAL A 53 15.06 0.11 -10.41
C VAL A 53 16.54 -0.11 -10.64
N LEU A 54 17.26 0.92 -11.12
CA LEU A 54 18.70 0.81 -11.33
C LEU A 54 19.39 0.49 -10.00
N SER A 55 20.18 -0.57 -9.95
CA SER A 55 20.81 -1.03 -8.71
C SER A 55 21.67 0.07 -8.07
N GLY A 56 21.48 0.31 -6.78
CA GLY A 56 22.11 1.40 -6.03
C GLY A 56 21.30 2.69 -5.93
N THR A 57 20.17 2.79 -6.64
CA THR A 57 19.21 3.91 -6.52
C THR A 57 18.66 3.99 -5.09
N LYS A 58 18.47 5.19 -4.55
CA LYS A 58 17.86 5.36 -3.21
C LYS A 58 16.36 5.06 -3.25
N PHE A 59 15.83 4.41 -2.21
CA PHE A 59 14.43 4.03 -2.15
C PHE A 59 13.47 5.25 -2.13
N SER A 60 13.94 6.43 -1.74
CA SER A 60 13.20 7.70 -1.90
C SER A 60 12.74 7.95 -3.34
N GLU A 61 13.53 7.56 -4.34
CA GLU A 61 13.15 7.71 -5.75
C GLU A 61 12.03 6.75 -6.15
N VAL A 62 12.03 5.52 -5.60
CA VAL A 62 10.93 4.56 -5.76
C VAL A 62 9.66 5.09 -5.10
N LYS A 63 9.77 5.71 -3.92
CA LYS A 63 8.63 6.28 -3.19
C LYS A 63 7.88 7.37 -3.98
N THR A 64 8.58 8.10 -4.86
CA THR A 64 7.93 9.09 -5.75
C THR A 64 7.00 8.45 -6.79
N LYS A 65 7.14 7.15 -7.04
CA LYS A 65 6.37 6.38 -8.03
C LYS A 65 5.47 5.32 -7.39
N LEU A 66 5.17 5.41 -6.10
CA LEU A 66 4.27 4.42 -5.47
C LEU A 66 2.95 4.33 -6.24
N PRO A 67 2.47 3.11 -6.51
CA PRO A 67 1.21 2.95 -7.22
C PRO A 67 0.06 3.43 -6.35
N SER A 68 -1.01 3.91 -6.99
CA SER A 68 -2.27 4.20 -6.31
C SER A 68 -2.85 2.91 -5.72
N VAL A 69 -3.38 3.00 -4.50
CA VAL A 69 -4.11 1.91 -3.84
C VAL A 69 -5.56 2.30 -3.68
N THR A 70 -6.47 1.43 -4.11
CA THR A 70 -7.91 1.53 -3.82
C THR A 70 -8.32 0.33 -2.98
N THR A 71 -9.31 0.52 -2.11
CA THR A 71 -9.84 -0.54 -1.24
C THR A 71 -11.33 -0.72 -1.44
N ASP A 72 -11.82 -1.90 -1.10
CA ASP A 72 -13.26 -2.17 -1.06
C ASP A 72 -13.97 -1.26 -0.04
N GLU A 73 -15.28 -1.07 -0.22
CA GLU A 73 -16.09 -0.30 0.72
C GLU A 73 -15.99 -0.89 2.13
N GLY A 74 -15.71 -0.04 3.12
CA GLY A 74 -15.56 -0.45 4.51
C GLY A 74 -14.16 -0.99 4.85
N TYR A 75 -13.17 -0.81 3.98
CA TYR A 75 -11.77 -1.15 4.23
C TYR A 75 -10.86 0.05 4.05
N THR A 76 -9.79 0.10 4.84
CA THR A 76 -8.78 1.17 4.83
C THR A 76 -7.38 0.60 4.63
N PHE A 77 -6.65 1.15 3.66
CA PHE A 77 -5.22 0.88 3.45
C PHE A 77 -4.39 1.43 4.62
N LYS A 78 -3.48 0.60 5.16
CA LYS A 78 -2.60 0.96 6.29
C LYS A 78 -1.12 1.01 5.94
N GLY A 79 -0.73 0.48 4.79
CA GLY A 79 0.66 0.49 4.36
C GLY A 79 1.03 -0.78 3.61
N TRP A 80 2.32 -1.06 3.56
CA TRP A 80 2.87 -2.19 2.84
C TRP A 80 3.52 -3.17 3.81
N THR A 81 3.49 -4.46 3.48
CA THR A 81 4.23 -5.51 4.16
C THR A 81 5.12 -6.27 3.17
N PRO A 82 6.43 -6.47 3.45
CA PRO A 82 7.17 -5.86 4.55
C PRO A 82 7.15 -4.32 4.50
N GLU A 83 7.50 -3.65 5.60
CA GLU A 83 7.54 -2.19 5.62
C GLU A 83 8.48 -1.65 4.52
N LEU A 84 8.11 -0.51 3.93
CA LEU A 84 8.93 0.10 2.91
C LEU A 84 10.27 0.55 3.50
N PRO A 85 11.40 0.31 2.81
CA PRO A 85 12.70 0.83 3.19
C PRO A 85 12.74 2.33 3.48
N THR A 86 13.74 2.73 4.26
CA THR A 86 14.00 4.16 4.52
C THR A 86 14.43 4.89 3.26
N ASP A 87 14.25 6.21 3.22
CA ASP A 87 14.53 7.03 2.04
C ASP A 87 15.98 6.97 1.55
N THR A 88 16.91 6.64 2.45
CA THR A 88 18.35 6.56 2.20
C THR A 88 18.83 5.16 1.81
N GLU A 89 18.00 4.13 2.00
CA GLU A 89 18.38 2.75 1.68
C GLU A 89 18.51 2.58 0.16
N ALA A 90 19.58 1.92 -0.28
CA ALA A 90 19.82 1.68 -1.70
C ALA A 90 19.13 0.38 -2.15
N VAL A 91 18.44 0.43 -3.28
CA VAL A 91 17.81 -0.74 -3.89
C VAL A 91 18.88 -1.57 -4.59
N THR A 92 19.30 -2.67 -3.97
CA THR A 92 20.36 -3.55 -4.49
C THR A 92 19.87 -4.97 -4.81
N LYS A 93 18.61 -5.25 -4.49
CA LYS A 93 17.95 -6.55 -4.67
C LYS A 93 16.49 -6.34 -5.04
N ALA A 94 15.84 -7.42 -5.44
CA ALA A 94 14.40 -7.41 -5.68
C ALA A 94 13.62 -7.24 -4.36
N TYR A 95 12.49 -6.54 -4.44
CA TYR A 95 11.53 -6.40 -3.34
C TYR A 95 10.13 -6.78 -3.82
N GLU A 96 9.38 -7.42 -2.92
CA GLU A 96 7.94 -7.60 -3.09
C GLU A 96 7.22 -7.05 -1.86
N PHE A 97 6.23 -6.20 -2.09
CA PHE A 97 5.40 -5.58 -1.07
C PHE A 97 3.95 -5.93 -1.32
N THR A 98 3.20 -6.21 -0.27
CA THR A 98 1.75 -6.46 -0.34
C THR A 98 1.02 -5.41 0.48
N THR A 99 -0.15 -4.96 0.01
CA THR A 99 -0.96 -4.00 0.77
C THR A 99 -1.43 -4.61 2.09
N VAL A 100 -1.32 -3.84 3.17
CA VAL A 100 -1.95 -4.12 4.46
C VAL A 100 -3.24 -3.32 4.53
N VAL A 101 -4.36 -4.02 4.71
CA VAL A 101 -5.71 -3.44 4.73
C VAL A 101 -6.40 -3.84 6.03
N LYS A 102 -7.18 -2.94 6.63
CA LYS A 102 -8.02 -3.23 7.81
C LYS A 102 -9.48 -2.91 7.50
N GLN A 103 -10.39 -3.75 7.98
CA GLN A 103 -11.82 -3.47 7.96
C GLN A 103 -12.14 -2.30 8.90
N ASN A 104 -13.05 -1.42 8.50
CA ASN A 104 -13.34 -0.19 9.24
C ASN A 104 -14.21 -0.44 10.47
N VAL A 105 -15.08 -1.45 10.40
CA VAL A 105 -15.98 -1.83 11.49
C VAL A 105 -15.93 -3.35 11.62
N ILE A 106 -15.67 -3.81 12.83
CA ILE A 106 -15.75 -5.22 13.19
C ILE A 106 -16.68 -5.36 14.40
N ASP A 107 -17.31 -6.52 14.55
CA ASP A 107 -18.06 -6.83 15.76
C ASP A 107 -17.11 -6.81 16.96
N ALA A 108 -17.54 -6.17 18.05
CA ALA A 108 -16.75 -6.15 19.27
C ALA A 108 -16.67 -7.55 19.85
N THR A 109 -15.45 -8.00 20.12
CA THR A 109 -15.18 -9.27 20.79
C THR A 109 -14.36 -9.04 22.05
N GLY A 110 -14.58 -9.85 23.08
CA GLY A 110 -13.93 -9.70 24.38
C GLY A 110 -14.19 -8.33 25.06
N ASP A 111 -13.37 -8.01 26.06
CA ASP A 111 -13.58 -6.82 26.89
C ASP A 111 -12.91 -5.56 26.35
N GLN A 112 -11.92 -5.70 25.46
CA GLN A 112 -11.11 -4.59 24.94
C GLN A 112 -11.11 -4.55 23.41
N ALA A 113 -11.05 -3.35 22.84
CA ALA A 113 -10.90 -3.18 21.40
C ALA A 113 -9.50 -3.65 20.94
N PRO A 114 -9.38 -4.28 19.76
CA PRO A 114 -8.08 -4.62 19.18
C PRO A 114 -7.22 -3.38 18.90
N GLU A 115 -5.92 -3.60 18.70
CA GLU A 115 -4.99 -2.51 18.42
C GLU A 115 -5.39 -1.72 17.16
N GLY A 116 -5.49 -0.41 17.33
CA GLY A 116 -5.90 0.53 16.30
C GLY A 116 -7.41 0.68 16.14
N TYR A 117 -8.23 0.07 16.99
CA TYR A 117 -9.68 0.26 17.01
C TYR A 117 -10.15 0.99 18.27
N VAL A 118 -11.33 1.59 18.17
CA VAL A 118 -12.06 2.25 19.26
C VAL A 118 -13.41 1.59 19.42
N ARG A 119 -13.76 1.22 20.66
CA ARG A 119 -15.05 0.59 20.95
C ARG A 119 -16.18 1.62 20.95
N VAL A 120 -17.22 1.32 20.17
CA VAL A 120 -18.47 2.06 20.13
C VAL A 120 -19.59 1.16 20.65
N THR A 121 -20.21 1.57 21.75
CA THR A 121 -21.29 0.80 22.39
C THR A 121 -22.62 1.53 22.27
N PHE A 122 -23.59 0.86 21.68
CA PHE A 122 -24.98 1.29 21.59
C PHE A 122 -25.75 0.63 22.74
N LYS A 123 -26.35 1.45 23.60
CA LYS A 123 -27.21 0.99 24.70
C LYS A 123 -28.64 1.37 24.38
N ALA A 124 -29.57 0.47 24.67
CA ALA A 124 -30.98 0.79 24.63
C ALA A 124 -31.29 1.89 25.66
N GLY A 125 -32.00 2.94 25.24
CA GLY A 125 -32.65 3.86 26.16
C GLY A 125 -33.85 3.21 26.83
N GLU A 126 -34.44 3.91 27.81
CA GLU A 126 -35.69 3.48 28.43
C GLU A 126 -36.77 3.32 27.34
N HIS A 127 -37.39 2.13 27.25
CA HIS A 127 -38.36 1.73 26.21
C HIS A 127 -37.83 1.53 24.77
N ALA A 128 -36.52 1.55 24.53
CA ALA A 128 -35.94 1.20 23.23
C ALA A 128 -35.38 -0.23 23.21
N GLN A 129 -35.21 -0.82 22.02
CA GLN A 129 -34.41 -2.03 21.82
C GLN A 129 -33.30 -1.76 20.81
N VAL A 130 -32.09 -2.22 21.11
CA VAL A 130 -30.99 -2.29 20.14
C VAL A 130 -31.05 -3.68 19.50
N ALA A 131 -30.80 -3.78 18.19
CA ALA A 131 -30.70 -5.09 17.53
C ALA A 131 -29.66 -5.96 18.25
N GLY A 132 -30.09 -7.05 18.91
CA GLY A 132 -29.24 -7.91 19.74
C GLY A 132 -29.44 -7.81 21.26
N GLY A 133 -30.38 -7.00 21.76
CA GLY A 133 -30.77 -6.96 23.17
C GLY A 133 -30.65 -5.57 23.82
N SER A 134 -30.11 -5.51 25.04
CA SER A 134 -29.96 -4.26 25.81
C SER A 134 -28.75 -3.42 25.38
N SER A 135 -27.76 -4.02 24.74
CA SER A 135 -26.61 -3.30 24.16
C SER A 135 -25.95 -4.08 23.03
N LYS A 136 -25.38 -3.36 22.06
CA LYS A 136 -24.50 -3.90 21.02
C LYS A 136 -23.25 -3.05 20.92
N ALA A 137 -22.09 -3.68 20.72
CA ALA A 137 -20.83 -2.98 20.58
C ALA A 137 -20.12 -3.38 19.27
N PHE A 138 -19.41 -2.41 18.70
CA PHE A 138 -18.55 -2.59 17.53
C PHE A 138 -17.21 -1.95 17.82
N ASP A 139 -16.15 -2.51 17.25
CA ASP A 139 -14.84 -1.89 17.26
C ASP A 139 -14.64 -1.19 15.90
N VAL A 140 -14.46 0.12 15.95
CA VAL A 140 -14.32 0.98 14.77
C VAL A 140 -12.87 1.40 14.63
N LEU A 141 -12.31 1.23 13.44
CA LEU A 141 -10.92 1.53 13.15
C LEU A 141 -10.63 3.02 13.43
N SER A 142 -9.61 3.28 14.24
CA SER A 142 -9.27 4.63 14.68
C SER A 142 -8.93 5.53 13.49
N GLY A 143 -9.41 6.76 13.55
CA GLY A 143 -9.28 7.76 12.47
C GLY A 143 -10.34 7.65 11.37
N THR A 144 -11.18 6.62 11.35
CA THR A 144 -12.29 6.51 10.39
C THR A 144 -13.37 7.54 10.70
N LYS A 145 -13.88 8.24 9.69
CA LYS A 145 -14.96 9.23 9.91
C LYS A 145 -16.28 8.51 10.18
N PHE A 146 -17.06 9.02 11.12
CA PHE A 146 -18.37 8.43 11.43
C PHE A 146 -19.30 8.36 10.20
N SER A 147 -19.21 9.35 9.29
CA SER A 147 -19.96 9.36 8.03
C SER A 147 -19.69 8.15 7.12
N GLU A 148 -18.51 7.53 7.23
CA GLU A 148 -18.08 6.38 6.43
C GLU A 148 -18.57 5.05 7.02
N VAL A 149 -18.95 5.02 8.31
CA VAL A 149 -19.31 3.79 9.03
C VAL A 149 -20.76 3.76 9.51
N LYS A 150 -21.48 4.90 9.46
CA LYS A 150 -22.86 5.01 9.94
C LYS A 150 -23.84 3.99 9.33
N THR A 151 -23.58 3.50 8.12
CA THR A 151 -24.43 2.52 7.44
C THR A 151 -24.20 1.08 7.93
N LYS A 152 -23.14 0.84 8.69
CA LYS A 152 -22.77 -0.47 9.25
C LYS A 152 -23.07 -0.57 10.76
N LEU A 153 -23.44 0.55 11.39
CA LEU A 153 -23.79 0.62 12.80
C LEU A 153 -25.33 0.63 12.97
N PRO A 154 -25.87 0.21 14.12
CA PRO A 154 -27.32 0.15 14.39
C PRO A 154 -27.97 1.53 14.50
#